data_AF-A0A9Q9PC93-F1
#
_entry.id   AF-A0A9Q9PC93-F1
#
_cell.length_a   1.000
_cell.length_b   1.000
_cell.length_c   1.000
_cell.angle_alpha   90.00
_cell.angle_beta   90.00
_cell.angle_gamma   90.00
#
_symmetry.space_group_name_H-M   'P 1'
#
loop_
_entity.id
_entity.type
_entity.pdbx_description
1 polymer ?
#
loop_
_entity_poly.entity_id
_entity_poly.type
_entity_poly.pdbx_seq_one_letter_code
_entity_poly.pdbx_strand_id
1 'polypeptide(L)'
;MEENIDSRLGSADNTERTAVLLGAGASKDAGLPLTSELAGAIVDKANEAGHGPSRGRPDWVRAINAVYAGMVGYQGARGENPRSAVNIETLISAVRLLRDRENHEVAPFVASWSAALSNFGSSNLPTQSGKAILDSVGKALSSRIGFEDRNITEAVARIARAALRPDLKEPFERAEEFILASLVELLGAHGDVSYFAPLLQLAREQVGGVDVITLNYDLTVETAAANENISVNRGVEGWRPGEYLQFLPVDGQLNLMKLHGSLDWQPSVSPDAPHSQLSPRGIRVVPPEASPETWGHQRRDLPWIVVGDREKLATDGPTLVLNFAARSALLRATHLAVAGYSFSDVHINAMIRDWLGGDSARTMSILDPHWPRQRFYDTSEDFRSALMAEYGRRFDGRGRGILARVQPVEGTTGDRLGELLSSRPSLAPDPIVTVAVTQNEDSVRFDVTWLGLALTEVSLTVRPLTEPGSNYGFSATTPLFDALPIPAETSSRGLWGSGMSREFWGTGVTVTVYAPPETVLPVELDIDGSTIAGVEGWRGTVGAA
;
A
#
# COMPACT_ATOMS: atom_id res chain seq x y z
N MET A 1 9.94 26.80 37.19
CA MET A 1 10.76 25.57 37.11
C MET A 1 10.77 25.18 35.64
N GLU A 2 11.38 26.06 34.85
CA GLU A 2 11.62 25.90 33.41
C GLU A 2 13.08 25.48 33.31
N GLU A 3 13.31 24.18 33.19
CA GLU A 3 14.63 23.63 32.93
C GLU A 3 14.52 22.71 31.71
N ASN A 4 14.97 23.24 30.57
CA ASN A 4 15.54 22.54 29.42
C ASN A 4 14.94 21.18 29.04
N ILE A 5 13.88 21.22 28.23
CA ILE A 5 13.51 20.12 27.32
C ILE A 5 14.26 20.25 25.97
N ASP A 6 14.82 21.43 25.66
CA ASP A 6 15.45 21.71 24.35
C ASP A 6 16.91 21.21 24.21
N SER A 7 17.57 20.78 25.29
CA SER A 7 19.01 20.45 25.23
C SER A 7 19.33 18.94 25.12
N ARG A 8 18.34 18.08 24.82
CA ARG A 8 18.54 16.63 24.61
C ARG A 8 18.19 16.12 23.22
N LEU A 9 17.76 17.00 22.32
CA LEU A 9 17.51 16.69 20.90
C LEU A 9 18.61 17.24 19.97
N GLY A 10 19.69 17.79 20.51
CA GLY A 10 20.72 18.50 19.77
C GLY A 10 22.14 18.07 20.11
N SER A 11 22.48 16.81 19.85
CA SER A 11 23.81 16.38 19.38
C SER A 11 23.76 14.87 19.10
N ALA A 12 22.89 14.45 18.18
CA ALA A 12 23.07 13.14 17.58
C ALA A 12 24.31 13.25 16.69
N ASP A 13 25.32 12.44 17.00
CA ASP A 13 26.35 12.09 16.05
C ASP A 13 25.68 11.85 14.68
N ASN A 14 26.21 12.46 13.63
CA ASN A 14 25.60 12.52 12.30
C ASN A 14 25.70 11.16 11.57
N THR A 15 25.31 10.08 12.26
CA THR A 15 25.29 8.72 11.74
C THR A 15 23.98 8.51 11.00
N GLU A 16 24.11 8.23 9.72
CA GLU A 16 23.01 7.88 8.84
C GLU A 16 22.27 6.66 9.39
N ARG A 17 20.98 6.82 9.72
CA ARG A 17 20.15 5.76 10.29
C ARG A 17 19.03 5.41 9.32
N THR A 18 18.90 4.11 9.05
CA THR A 18 17.85 3.53 8.21
C THR A 18 16.71 3.00 9.09
N ALA A 19 15.49 3.45 8.80
CA ALA A 19 14.25 2.78 9.19
C ALA A 19 13.72 1.96 8.01
N VAL A 20 12.92 0.94 8.29
CA VAL A 20 12.35 0.05 7.27
C VAL A 20 10.83 0.07 7.36
N LEU A 21 10.14 0.21 6.23
CA LEU A 21 8.69 0.06 6.11
C LEU A 21 8.36 -1.17 5.25
N LEU A 22 7.61 -2.11 5.82
CA LEU A 22 7.18 -3.33 5.15
C LEU A 22 5.67 -3.32 4.90
N GLY A 23 5.29 -3.53 3.65
CA GLY A 23 3.90 -3.77 3.25
C GLY A 23 3.65 -5.24 2.88
N ALA A 24 2.43 -5.57 2.45
CA ALA A 24 2.02 -6.96 2.19
C ALA A 24 2.90 -7.68 1.14
N GLY A 25 3.46 -6.93 0.19
CA GLY A 25 4.39 -7.46 -0.79
C GLY A 25 5.72 -7.95 -0.20
N ALA A 26 6.10 -7.49 1.00
CA ALA A 26 7.30 -7.97 1.69
C ALA A 26 7.19 -9.43 2.11
N SER A 27 5.98 -9.91 2.39
CA SER A 27 5.71 -11.29 2.81
C SER A 27 5.38 -12.23 1.65
N LYS A 28 5.25 -11.71 0.42
CA LYS A 28 4.85 -12.49 -0.76
C LYS A 28 5.88 -13.57 -1.11
N ASP A 29 7.17 -13.28 -0.93
CA ASP A 29 8.27 -14.23 -1.16
C ASP A 29 8.28 -15.39 -0.13
N ALA A 30 7.62 -15.23 1.03
CA ALA A 30 7.32 -16.32 1.96
C ALA A 30 6.08 -17.14 1.54
N GLY A 31 5.57 -16.98 0.32
CA GLY A 31 4.40 -17.69 -0.19
C GLY A 31 3.06 -17.18 0.35
N LEU A 32 3.05 -16.06 1.08
CA LEU A 32 1.81 -15.49 1.61
C LEU A 32 1.02 -14.73 0.54
N PRO A 33 -0.31 -14.82 0.56
CA PRO A 33 -1.16 -14.11 -0.39
C PRO A 33 -1.18 -12.59 -0.12
N LEU A 34 -1.34 -11.81 -1.19
CA LEU A 34 -1.61 -10.38 -1.10
C LEU A 34 -3.03 -10.12 -0.59
N THR A 35 -3.30 -8.89 -0.16
CA THR A 35 -4.56 -8.49 0.47
C THR A 35 -5.81 -8.74 -0.39
N SER A 36 -5.71 -8.66 -1.72
CA SER A 36 -6.80 -9.00 -2.65
C SER A 36 -6.98 -10.51 -2.84
N GLU A 37 -5.88 -11.28 -2.85
CA GLU A 37 -5.89 -12.74 -2.97
C GLU A 37 -6.51 -13.35 -1.70
N LEU A 38 -6.23 -12.78 -0.53
CA LEU A 38 -6.84 -13.16 0.76
C LEU A 38 -8.36 -13.06 0.75
N ALA A 39 -8.91 -11.96 0.23
CA ALA A 39 -10.35 -11.76 0.20
C ALA A 39 -11.04 -12.86 -0.64
N GLY A 40 -10.50 -13.18 -1.82
CA GLY A 40 -10.99 -14.27 -2.66
C GLY A 40 -10.92 -15.62 -1.95
N ALA A 41 -9.74 -15.97 -1.41
CA ALA A 41 -9.52 -17.24 -0.72
C ALA A 41 -10.47 -17.47 0.46
N ILE A 42 -10.78 -16.40 1.23
CA ILE A 42 -11.71 -16.48 2.36
C ILE A 42 -13.14 -16.70 1.88
N VAL A 43 -13.57 -16.07 0.78
CA VAL A 43 -14.90 -16.31 0.20
C VAL A 43 -15.03 -17.73 -0.33
N ASP A 44 -14.01 -18.25 -1.01
CA ASP A 44 -13.99 -19.63 -1.51
C ASP A 44 -14.10 -20.62 -0.35
N LYS A 45 -13.30 -20.43 0.69
CA LYS A 45 -13.34 -21.25 1.91
C LYS A 45 -14.68 -21.17 2.64
N ALA A 46 -15.29 -19.98 2.72
CA ALA A 46 -16.62 -19.81 3.31
C ALA A 46 -17.69 -20.60 2.53
N ASN A 47 -17.58 -20.58 1.20
CA ASN A 47 -18.49 -21.31 0.33
C ASN A 47 -18.31 -22.82 0.50
N GLU A 48 -17.08 -23.34 0.56
CA GLU A 48 -16.79 -24.74 0.81
C GLU A 48 -17.33 -25.21 2.17
N ALA A 49 -17.03 -24.48 3.25
CA ALA A 49 -17.53 -24.77 4.60
C ALA A 49 -19.08 -24.74 4.70
N GLY A 50 -19.74 -24.00 3.80
CA GLY A 50 -21.19 -23.91 3.71
C GLY A 50 -21.90 -25.11 3.07
N HIS A 51 -21.18 -26.09 2.50
CA HIS A 51 -21.75 -27.28 1.87
C HIS A 51 -21.96 -28.42 2.88
N GLY A 52 -23.01 -28.31 3.71
CA GLY A 52 -23.47 -29.40 4.59
C GLY A 52 -24.54 -30.28 3.93
N PRO A 53 -24.59 -31.60 4.19
CA PRO A 53 -25.47 -32.54 3.48
C PRO A 53 -26.98 -32.38 3.73
N SER A 54 -27.42 -31.60 4.74
CA SER A 54 -28.84 -31.64 5.16
C SER A 54 -29.44 -30.31 5.65
N ARG A 55 -28.76 -29.16 5.52
CA ARG A 55 -29.31 -27.84 5.85
C ARG A 55 -28.87 -26.85 4.79
N GLY A 56 -29.76 -25.94 4.38
CA GLY A 56 -29.42 -24.89 3.43
C GLY A 56 -28.19 -24.08 3.88
N ARG A 57 -27.56 -23.37 2.94
CA ARG A 57 -26.32 -22.59 3.17
C ARG A 57 -26.43 -21.75 4.46
N PRO A 58 -25.41 -21.66 5.34
CA PRO A 58 -25.50 -20.87 6.57
C PRO A 58 -25.65 -19.35 6.30
N ASP A 59 -26.29 -18.62 7.22
CA ASP A 59 -26.53 -17.17 7.06
C ASP A 59 -25.24 -16.35 7.06
N TRP A 60 -24.21 -16.75 7.82
CA TRP A 60 -22.92 -16.07 7.82
C TRP A 60 -22.19 -16.22 6.47
N VAL A 61 -22.34 -17.36 5.78
CA VAL A 61 -21.82 -17.56 4.42
C VAL A 61 -22.55 -16.65 3.43
N ARG A 62 -23.87 -16.51 3.59
CA ARG A 62 -24.67 -15.57 2.78
C ARG A 62 -24.26 -14.12 3.04
N ALA A 63 -23.95 -13.77 4.30
CA ALA A 63 -23.46 -12.46 4.69
C ALA A 63 -22.14 -12.11 3.99
N ILE A 64 -21.14 -13.00 4.05
CA ILE A 64 -19.85 -12.80 3.36
C ILE A 64 -20.05 -12.61 1.86
N ASN A 65 -20.81 -13.51 1.21
CA ASN A 65 -21.06 -13.41 -0.24
C ASN A 65 -21.79 -12.14 -0.62
N ALA A 66 -22.76 -11.68 0.18
CA ALA A 66 -23.52 -10.46 -0.11
C ALA A 66 -22.65 -9.20 0.00
N VAL A 67 -21.76 -9.13 0.99
CA VAL A 67 -20.79 -8.03 1.12
C VAL A 67 -19.83 -8.02 -0.06
N TYR A 68 -19.22 -9.18 -0.36
CA TYR A 68 -18.27 -9.32 -1.46
C TYR A 68 -18.91 -8.94 -2.80
N ALA A 69 -20.10 -9.48 -3.11
CA ALA A 69 -20.83 -9.16 -4.33
C ALA A 69 -21.23 -7.68 -4.41
N GLY A 70 -21.60 -7.07 -3.28
CA GLY A 70 -21.89 -5.63 -3.20
C GLY A 70 -20.69 -4.77 -3.58
N MET A 71 -19.50 -5.11 -3.09
CA MET A 71 -18.26 -4.39 -3.42
C MET A 71 -17.86 -4.56 -4.89
N VAL A 72 -17.92 -5.79 -5.41
CA VAL A 72 -17.66 -6.08 -6.83
C VAL A 72 -18.64 -5.31 -7.72
N GLY A 73 -19.93 -5.31 -7.38
CA GLY A 73 -20.97 -4.60 -8.13
C GLY A 73 -20.76 -3.07 -8.10
N TYR A 74 -20.37 -2.51 -6.95
CA TYR A 74 -20.07 -1.09 -6.81
C TYR A 74 -18.90 -0.67 -7.71
N GLN A 75 -17.80 -1.44 -7.70
CA GLN A 75 -16.64 -1.15 -8.54
C GLN A 75 -16.93 -1.32 -10.04
N GLY A 76 -17.63 -2.40 -10.41
CA GLY A 76 -18.04 -2.62 -11.79
C GLY A 76 -18.92 -1.50 -12.35
N ALA A 77 -19.80 -0.93 -11.52
CA ALA A 77 -20.64 0.21 -11.92
C ALA A 77 -19.84 1.50 -12.23
N ARG A 78 -18.59 1.60 -11.74
CA ARG A 78 -17.68 2.72 -11.99
C ARG A 78 -16.72 2.46 -13.15
N GLY A 79 -16.81 1.29 -13.80
CA GLY A 79 -15.89 0.88 -14.87
C GLY A 79 -14.53 0.37 -14.36
N GLU A 80 -14.38 0.18 -13.05
CA GLU A 80 -13.18 -0.38 -12.45
C GLU A 80 -13.15 -1.92 -12.62
N ASN A 81 -11.96 -2.53 -12.48
CA ASN A 81 -11.82 -3.98 -12.65
C ASN A 81 -12.53 -4.73 -11.48
N PRO A 82 -13.58 -5.52 -11.76
CA PRO A 82 -14.35 -6.21 -10.72
C PRO A 82 -13.56 -7.32 -10.01
N ARG A 83 -12.47 -7.82 -10.59
CA ARG A 83 -11.65 -8.92 -10.02
C ARG A 83 -10.61 -8.43 -9.01
N SER A 84 -10.24 -7.15 -9.07
CA SER A 84 -9.39 -6.49 -8.07
C SER A 84 -10.21 -5.69 -7.05
N ALA A 85 -11.54 -5.79 -7.11
CA ALA A 85 -12.47 -4.91 -6.41
C ALA A 85 -12.51 -5.08 -4.89
N VAL A 86 -12.06 -6.22 -4.36
CA VAL A 86 -12.21 -6.54 -2.94
C VAL A 86 -10.86 -6.84 -2.30
N ASN A 87 -10.47 -5.95 -1.39
CA ASN A 87 -9.36 -6.11 -0.47
C ASN A 87 -9.90 -6.67 0.88
N ILE A 88 -9.15 -7.54 1.56
CA ILE A 88 -9.58 -8.13 2.84
C ILE A 88 -9.87 -7.09 3.93
N GLU A 89 -9.13 -5.98 4.01
CA GLU A 89 -9.40 -4.89 4.95
C GLU A 89 -10.78 -4.29 4.70
N THR A 90 -11.11 -3.99 3.43
CA THR A 90 -12.42 -3.46 3.06
C THR A 90 -13.54 -4.46 3.37
N LEU A 91 -13.30 -5.76 3.13
CA LEU A 91 -14.25 -6.82 3.46
C LEU A 91 -14.56 -6.86 4.96
N ILE A 92 -13.54 -6.89 5.82
CA ILE A 92 -13.72 -6.94 7.28
C ILE A 92 -14.36 -5.65 7.79
N SER A 93 -13.90 -4.47 7.33
CA SER A 93 -14.49 -3.19 7.71
C SER A 93 -15.97 -3.12 7.34
N ALA A 94 -16.37 -3.62 6.17
CA ALA A 94 -17.78 -3.65 5.79
C ALA A 94 -18.60 -4.65 6.61
N VAL A 95 -18.06 -5.83 6.92
CA VAL A 95 -18.73 -6.79 7.82
C VAL A 95 -18.94 -6.18 9.20
N ARG A 96 -17.92 -5.52 9.78
CA ARG A 96 -18.01 -4.81 11.06
C ARG A 96 -19.02 -3.67 11.02
N LEU A 97 -18.99 -2.85 9.96
CA LEU A 97 -19.96 -1.78 9.75
C LEU A 97 -21.39 -2.31 9.67
N LEU A 98 -21.62 -3.39 8.91
CA LEU A 98 -22.95 -3.94 8.69
C LEU A 98 -23.50 -4.69 9.91
N ARG A 99 -22.62 -5.26 10.74
CA ARG A 99 -22.97 -5.75 12.08
C ARG A 99 -23.55 -4.63 12.94
N ASP A 100 -22.88 -3.49 12.99
CA ASP A 100 -23.22 -2.36 13.88
C ASP A 100 -24.06 -1.27 13.17
N ARG A 101 -24.64 -1.58 12.01
CA ARG A 101 -25.27 -0.61 11.09
C ARG A 101 -26.38 0.24 11.71
N GLU A 102 -27.16 -0.31 12.64
CA GLU A 102 -28.29 0.40 13.26
C GLU A 102 -27.81 1.52 14.19
N ASN A 103 -26.58 1.42 14.68
CA ASN A 103 -25.93 2.42 15.52
C ASN A 103 -25.00 3.35 14.72
N HIS A 104 -24.91 3.16 13.41
CA HIS A 104 -24.04 3.98 12.56
C HIS A 104 -24.61 5.39 12.40
N GLU A 105 -23.75 6.41 12.41
CA GLU A 105 -24.17 7.82 12.30
C GLU A 105 -25.00 8.15 11.04
N VAL A 106 -24.78 7.40 9.97
CA VAL A 106 -25.53 7.54 8.71
C VAL A 106 -26.88 6.82 8.71
N ALA A 107 -27.13 5.92 9.67
CA ALA A 107 -28.33 5.07 9.70
C ALA A 107 -29.65 5.85 9.60
N PRO A 108 -29.82 7.03 10.24
CA PRO A 108 -31.04 7.83 10.10
C PRO A 108 -31.33 8.31 8.67
N PHE A 109 -30.30 8.38 7.82
CA PHE A 109 -30.39 8.82 6.43
C PHE A 109 -30.48 7.65 5.43
N VAL A 110 -30.30 6.41 5.90
CA VAL A 110 -30.39 5.21 5.05
C VAL A 110 -31.83 4.67 5.10
N ALA A 111 -32.60 4.93 4.04
CA ALA A 111 -33.97 4.44 3.92
C ALA A 111 -34.06 2.91 3.93
N SER A 112 -33.11 2.25 3.27
CA SER A 112 -32.92 0.80 3.26
C SER A 112 -31.50 0.45 2.85
N TRP A 113 -30.87 -0.48 3.57
CA TRP A 113 -29.61 -1.10 3.14
C TRP A 113 -29.84 -2.02 1.93
N SER A 114 -28.78 -2.47 1.25
CA SER A 114 -28.86 -3.28 0.02
C SER A 114 -29.87 -4.44 0.15
N ALA A 115 -30.75 -4.59 -0.85
CA ALA A 115 -31.77 -5.64 -0.87
C ALA A 115 -31.18 -7.06 -0.78
N ALA A 116 -29.92 -7.25 -1.19
CA ALA A 116 -29.21 -8.51 -1.02
C ALA A 116 -29.09 -8.94 0.45
N LEU A 117 -29.03 -7.97 1.38
CA LEU A 117 -28.93 -8.18 2.83
C LEU A 117 -30.27 -8.59 3.47
N SER A 118 -31.38 -8.41 2.76
CA SER A 118 -32.72 -8.79 3.25
C SER A 118 -33.05 -10.27 3.03
N ASN A 119 -32.21 -10.99 2.27
CA ASN A 119 -32.45 -12.39 1.87
C ASN A 119 -31.87 -13.43 2.84
N PHE A 120 -31.23 -12.99 3.93
CA PHE A 120 -30.65 -13.83 4.97
C PHE A 120 -30.66 -13.08 6.30
N GLY A 121 -30.60 -13.81 7.41
CA GLY A 121 -30.90 -13.25 8.72
C GLY A 121 -31.97 -14.10 9.37
N SER A 122 -31.88 -14.26 10.69
CA SER A 122 -32.73 -15.21 11.38
C SER A 122 -34.20 -14.83 11.19
N SER A 123 -34.92 -15.60 10.37
CA SER A 123 -36.37 -15.72 10.43
C SER A 123 -36.79 -16.52 11.67
N ASN A 124 -36.03 -16.41 12.77
CA ASN A 124 -36.51 -16.83 14.06
C ASN A 124 -37.53 -15.76 14.43
N LEU A 125 -38.78 -15.96 13.99
CA LEU A 125 -39.92 -15.42 14.72
C LEU A 125 -39.59 -15.65 16.19
N PRO A 126 -39.44 -14.59 17.02
CA PRO A 126 -39.12 -14.78 18.42
C PRO A 126 -40.10 -15.84 18.93
N THR A 127 -39.64 -16.87 19.61
CA THR A 127 -40.51 -17.97 20.08
C THR A 127 -41.71 -17.41 20.87
N GLN A 128 -41.52 -16.24 21.49
CA GLN A 128 -42.56 -15.43 22.12
C GLN A 128 -43.56 -14.77 21.13
N SER A 129 -43.14 -14.31 19.96
CA SER A 129 -44.03 -13.76 18.92
C SER A 129 -44.81 -14.88 18.22
N GLY A 130 -44.19 -16.03 17.95
CA GLY A 130 -44.88 -17.22 17.47
C GLY A 130 -45.90 -17.76 18.49
N LYS A 131 -45.51 -17.81 19.78
CA LYS A 131 -46.44 -18.11 20.88
C LYS A 131 -47.55 -17.06 21.02
N ALA A 132 -47.24 -15.77 20.91
CA ALA A 132 -48.24 -14.70 21.01
C ALA A 132 -49.27 -14.78 19.88
N ILE A 133 -48.87 -15.21 18.68
CA ILE A 133 -49.80 -15.48 17.56
C ILE A 133 -50.63 -16.72 17.85
N LEU A 134 -50.01 -17.83 18.28
CA LEU A 134 -50.75 -19.05 18.64
C LEU A 134 -51.73 -18.82 19.81
N ASP A 135 -51.33 -18.03 20.81
CA ASP A 135 -52.15 -17.66 21.97
C ASP A 135 -53.27 -16.69 21.58
N SER A 136 -53.03 -15.74 20.68
CA SER A 136 -54.06 -14.80 20.20
C SER A 136 -55.04 -15.45 19.23
N VAL A 137 -54.57 -16.33 18.34
CA VAL A 137 -55.43 -17.16 17.46
C VAL A 137 -56.22 -18.17 18.29
N GLY A 138 -55.59 -18.81 19.29
CA GLY A 138 -56.25 -19.72 20.23
C GLY A 138 -57.32 -19.03 21.08
N LYS A 139 -57.07 -17.81 21.54
CA LYS A 139 -58.05 -16.96 22.25
C LYS A 139 -59.18 -16.46 21.35
N ALA A 140 -58.89 -16.16 20.08
CA ALA A 140 -59.89 -15.76 19.09
C ALA A 140 -60.83 -16.91 18.69
N LEU A 141 -60.31 -18.14 18.63
CA LEU A 141 -61.12 -19.34 18.34
C LEU A 141 -61.97 -19.81 19.53
N SER A 142 -61.62 -19.41 20.76
CA SER A 142 -62.30 -19.81 21.99
C SER A 142 -63.27 -18.77 22.57
N SER A 143 -63.28 -17.53 22.06
CA SER A 143 -64.19 -16.48 22.52
C SER A 143 -65.26 -16.15 21.46
N ARG A 144 -66.54 -16.34 21.80
CA ARG A 144 -67.65 -15.78 21.02
C ARG A 144 -67.77 -14.29 21.35
N ILE A 145 -67.39 -13.46 20.39
CA ILE A 145 -67.77 -12.04 20.20
C ILE A 145 -67.10 -11.05 21.17
N GLY A 146 -66.22 -10.20 20.60
CA GLY A 146 -65.61 -9.02 21.24
C GLY A 146 -64.16 -8.81 20.80
N PHE A 147 -63.96 -8.28 19.58
CA PHE A 147 -62.63 -8.16 18.95
C PHE A 147 -61.82 -6.99 19.54
N GLU A 148 -60.75 -7.27 20.29
CA GLU A 148 -59.65 -6.32 20.50
C GLU A 148 -58.63 -6.47 19.36
N ASP A 149 -58.87 -5.73 18.28
CA ASP A 149 -58.12 -5.73 17.01
C ASP A 149 -56.63 -5.31 17.13
N ARG A 150 -56.23 -4.76 18.29
CA ARG A 150 -54.89 -4.21 18.50
C ARG A 150 -53.80 -5.27 18.66
N ASN A 151 -54.09 -6.39 19.30
CA ASN A 151 -53.08 -7.40 19.61
C ASN A 151 -52.62 -8.20 18.38
N ILE A 152 -53.52 -8.50 17.45
CA ILE A 152 -53.19 -9.18 16.18
C ILE A 152 -52.50 -8.21 15.23
N THR A 153 -53.02 -6.98 15.10
CA THR A 153 -52.40 -5.94 14.27
C THR A 153 -50.97 -5.64 14.72
N GLU A 154 -50.72 -5.58 16.03
CA GLU A 154 -49.39 -5.36 16.58
C GLU A 154 -48.46 -6.58 16.40
N ALA A 155 -48.99 -7.80 16.46
CA ALA A 155 -48.24 -9.01 16.15
C ALA A 155 -47.85 -9.08 14.66
N VAL A 156 -48.78 -8.83 13.75
CA VAL A 156 -48.53 -8.78 12.29
C VAL A 156 -47.57 -7.65 11.93
N ALA A 157 -47.75 -6.46 12.52
CA ALA A 157 -46.83 -5.34 12.31
C ALA A 157 -45.41 -5.65 12.80
N ARG A 158 -45.27 -6.41 13.90
CA ARG A 158 -43.96 -6.86 14.41
C ARG A 158 -43.32 -7.89 13.49
N ILE A 159 -44.08 -8.82 12.92
CA ILE A 159 -43.60 -9.78 11.92
C ILE A 159 -43.18 -9.04 10.64
N ALA A 160 -44.01 -8.13 10.14
CA ALA A 160 -43.70 -7.33 8.96
C ALA A 160 -42.43 -6.49 9.20
N ARG A 161 -42.28 -5.85 10.37
CA ARG A 161 -41.05 -5.13 10.74
C ARG A 161 -39.84 -6.06 10.85
N ALA A 162 -39.97 -7.25 11.44
CA ALA A 162 -38.90 -8.23 11.54
C ALA A 162 -38.50 -8.80 10.17
N ALA A 163 -39.45 -8.97 9.25
CA ALA A 163 -39.20 -9.37 7.87
C ALA A 163 -38.59 -8.25 7.02
N LEU A 164 -38.92 -6.98 7.32
CA LEU A 164 -38.35 -5.80 6.65
C LEU A 164 -36.99 -5.38 7.23
N ARG A 165 -36.67 -5.78 8.48
CA ARG A 165 -35.43 -5.47 9.19
C ARG A 165 -34.96 -6.71 9.96
N PRO A 166 -34.43 -7.73 9.27
CA PRO A 166 -33.87 -8.90 9.94
C PRO A 166 -32.72 -8.48 10.86
N ASP A 167 -32.61 -9.15 12.02
CA ASP A 167 -31.42 -9.03 12.84
C ASP A 167 -30.26 -9.71 12.11
N LEU A 168 -29.31 -8.91 11.62
CA LEU A 168 -28.12 -9.41 10.92
C LEU A 168 -26.89 -9.39 11.82
N LYS A 169 -27.04 -8.99 13.10
CA LYS A 169 -25.90 -8.91 14.01
C LYS A 169 -25.20 -10.26 14.14
N GLU A 170 -25.93 -11.32 14.48
CA GLU A 170 -25.36 -12.67 14.63
C GLU A 170 -24.74 -13.21 13.31
N PRO A 171 -25.40 -13.12 12.13
CA PRO A 171 -24.77 -13.48 10.86
C PRO A 171 -23.44 -12.76 10.58
N PHE A 172 -23.36 -11.44 10.83
CA PHE A 172 -22.14 -10.67 10.60
C PHE A 172 -21.08 -10.90 11.68
N GLU A 173 -21.46 -11.16 12.93
CA GLU A 173 -20.53 -11.57 13.99
C GLU A 173 -19.84 -12.90 13.62
N ARG A 174 -20.61 -13.90 13.21
CA ARG A 174 -20.05 -15.17 12.75
C ARG A 174 -19.24 -15.05 11.47
N ALA A 175 -19.62 -14.14 10.57
CA ALA A 175 -18.85 -13.85 9.37
C ALA A 175 -17.48 -13.26 9.73
N GLU A 176 -17.43 -12.30 10.66
CA GLU A 176 -16.16 -11.74 11.14
C GLU A 176 -15.29 -12.81 11.82
N GLU A 177 -15.87 -13.61 12.72
CA GLU A 177 -15.18 -14.72 13.38
C GLU A 177 -14.54 -15.67 12.36
N PHE A 178 -15.30 -16.07 11.34
CA PHE A 178 -14.81 -16.93 10.27
C PHE A 178 -13.68 -16.28 9.46
N ILE A 179 -13.83 -15.01 9.11
CA ILE A 179 -12.81 -14.27 8.36
C ILE A 179 -11.50 -14.20 9.17
N LEU A 180 -11.57 -13.83 10.45
CA LEU A 180 -10.38 -13.72 11.32
C LEU A 180 -9.72 -15.08 11.56
N ALA A 181 -10.50 -16.14 11.75
CA ALA A 181 -10.00 -17.51 11.84
C ALA A 181 -9.28 -17.95 10.56
N SER A 182 -9.89 -17.66 9.41
CA SER A 182 -9.30 -17.98 8.11
C SER A 182 -8.01 -17.21 7.87
N LEU A 183 -7.90 -15.96 8.35
CA LEU A 183 -6.68 -15.18 8.26
C LEU A 183 -5.52 -15.79 9.04
N VAL A 184 -5.76 -16.25 10.28
CA VAL A 184 -4.73 -16.92 11.09
C VAL A 184 -4.21 -18.17 10.37
N GLU A 185 -5.10 -18.95 9.75
CA GLU A 185 -4.69 -20.14 9.01
C GLU A 185 -3.90 -19.80 7.73
N LEU A 186 -4.41 -18.87 6.92
CA LEU A 186 -3.80 -18.53 5.61
C LEU A 186 -2.47 -17.79 5.76
N LEU A 187 -2.32 -16.97 6.80
CA LEU A 187 -1.12 -16.16 7.02
C LEU A 187 -0.16 -16.75 8.06
N GLY A 188 -0.62 -17.67 8.91
CA GLY A 188 0.23 -18.38 9.86
C GLY A 188 1.12 -19.44 9.21
N ALA A 189 0.72 -19.98 8.06
CA ALA A 189 1.45 -21.02 7.33
C ALA A 189 2.42 -20.44 6.28
N HIS A 190 3.29 -19.52 6.70
CA HIS A 190 4.28 -18.94 5.79
C HIS A 190 5.42 -19.93 5.46
N GLY A 191 6.03 -19.75 4.29
CA GLY A 191 7.18 -20.52 3.81
C GLY A 191 8.51 -19.97 4.30
N ASP A 192 9.53 -20.03 3.43
CA ASP A 192 10.88 -19.56 3.73
C ASP A 192 10.91 -18.05 4.03
N VAL A 193 11.72 -17.67 5.02
CA VAL A 193 11.93 -16.29 5.48
C VAL A 193 13.41 -15.89 5.46
N SER A 194 14.28 -16.74 4.88
CA SER A 194 15.72 -16.50 4.79
C SER A 194 16.10 -15.22 4.06
N TYR A 195 15.24 -14.74 3.15
CA TYR A 195 15.45 -13.49 2.43
C TYR A 195 15.44 -12.24 3.32
N PHE A 196 14.96 -12.32 4.57
CA PHE A 196 15.11 -11.24 5.55
C PHE A 196 16.52 -11.14 6.15
N ALA A 197 17.47 -12.03 5.80
CA ALA A 197 18.84 -11.98 6.29
C ALA A 197 19.50 -10.58 6.19
N PRO A 198 19.35 -9.79 5.10
CA PRO A 198 19.90 -8.44 5.04
C PRO A 198 19.29 -7.46 6.06
N LEU A 199 17.99 -7.60 6.39
CA LEU A 199 17.35 -6.81 7.43
C LEU A 199 17.91 -7.14 8.82
N LEU A 200 18.16 -8.43 9.08
CA LEU A 200 18.72 -8.89 10.34
C LEU A 200 20.20 -8.52 10.47
N GLN A 201 20.94 -8.51 9.36
CA GLN A 201 22.29 -7.96 9.31
C GLN A 201 22.29 -6.46 9.64
N LEU A 202 21.38 -5.68 9.06
CA LEU A 202 21.21 -4.26 9.39
C LEU A 202 20.92 -4.06 10.88
N ALA A 203 20.09 -4.90 11.50
CA ALA A 203 19.82 -4.86 12.94
C ALA A 203 21.09 -5.06 13.79
N ARG A 204 22.02 -5.91 13.34
CA ARG A 204 23.31 -6.19 14.02
C ARG A 204 24.32 -5.05 13.85
N GLU A 205 24.40 -4.48 12.66
CA GLU A 205 25.46 -3.55 12.27
C GLU A 205 25.11 -2.09 12.58
N GLN A 206 23.83 -1.71 12.52
CA GLN A 206 23.40 -0.35 12.79
C GLN A 206 23.41 -0.05 14.29
N VAL A 207 24.13 1.01 14.69
CA VAL A 207 24.14 1.51 16.07
C VAL A 207 22.71 1.86 16.50
N GLY A 208 22.28 1.38 17.66
CA GLY A 208 20.93 1.49 18.18
C GLY A 208 19.93 0.53 17.51
N GLY A 209 20.40 -0.49 16.79
CA GLY A 209 19.56 -1.48 16.12
C GLY A 209 18.77 -0.90 14.95
N VAL A 210 17.72 -1.59 14.51
CA VAL A 210 16.86 -1.16 13.40
C VAL A 210 15.41 -0.98 13.86
N ASP A 211 14.79 0.10 13.38
CA ASP A 211 13.36 0.35 13.55
C ASP A 211 12.61 -0.15 12.30
N VAL A 212 11.70 -1.09 12.48
CA VAL A 212 10.90 -1.72 11.42
C VAL A 212 9.43 -1.41 11.67
N ILE A 213 8.83 -0.68 10.74
CA ILE A 213 7.39 -0.39 10.70
C ILE A 213 6.78 -1.38 9.70
N THR A 214 5.73 -2.08 10.09
CA THR A 214 5.03 -3.00 9.19
C THR A 214 3.52 -2.84 9.26
N LEU A 215 2.89 -3.04 8.10
CA LEU A 215 1.44 -3.08 7.94
C LEU A 215 0.92 -4.53 7.90
N ASN A 216 1.82 -5.51 7.99
CA ASN A 216 1.50 -6.92 7.85
C ASN A 216 1.06 -7.53 9.17
N TYR A 217 0.05 -8.40 9.10
CA TYR A 217 -0.45 -9.15 10.25
C TYR A 217 0.40 -10.38 10.57
N ASP A 218 1.02 -10.98 9.54
CA ASP A 218 1.78 -12.23 9.59
C ASP A 218 3.03 -12.16 10.47
N LEU A 219 3.64 -13.31 10.76
CA LEU A 219 4.77 -13.42 11.68
C LEU A 219 6.12 -13.62 10.97
N THR A 220 6.23 -13.29 9.68
CA THR A 220 7.43 -13.58 8.87
C THR A 220 8.70 -12.95 9.43
N VAL A 221 8.63 -11.68 9.87
CA VAL A 221 9.76 -10.96 10.46
C VAL A 221 10.15 -11.57 11.80
N GLU A 222 9.18 -11.91 12.65
CA GLU A 222 9.43 -12.58 13.93
C GLU A 222 10.09 -13.94 13.74
N THR A 223 9.59 -14.76 12.82
CA THR A 223 10.19 -16.07 12.50
C THR A 223 11.62 -15.90 11.97
N ALA A 224 11.86 -14.94 11.07
CA ALA A 224 13.20 -14.66 10.56
C ALA A 224 14.17 -14.27 11.69
N ALA A 225 13.75 -13.35 12.57
CA ALA A 225 14.57 -12.91 13.70
C ALA A 225 14.83 -14.06 14.69
N ALA A 226 13.83 -14.90 14.97
CA ALA A 226 13.97 -16.06 15.84
C ALA A 226 14.97 -17.08 15.28
N ASN A 227 14.93 -17.37 13.97
CA ASN A 227 15.87 -18.28 13.29
C ASN A 227 17.34 -17.84 13.44
N GLU A 228 17.57 -16.54 13.56
CA GLU A 228 18.89 -15.89 13.60
C GLU A 228 19.27 -15.34 14.99
N ASN A 229 18.48 -15.68 16.02
CA ASN A 229 18.64 -15.23 17.41
C ASN A 229 18.75 -13.70 17.57
N ILE A 230 18.00 -12.94 16.78
CA ILE A 230 17.87 -11.48 16.92
C ILE A 230 16.76 -11.17 17.93
N SER A 231 17.07 -10.28 18.89
CA SER A 231 16.07 -9.78 19.83
C SER A 231 15.05 -8.91 19.10
N VAL A 232 13.76 -9.23 19.26
CA VAL A 232 12.66 -8.42 18.72
C VAL A 232 11.93 -7.75 19.86
N ASN A 233 11.86 -6.43 19.82
CA ASN A 233 10.98 -5.65 20.67
C ASN A 233 9.72 -5.28 19.90
N ARG A 234 8.58 -5.87 20.25
CA ARG A 234 7.27 -5.54 19.66
C ARG A 234 6.54 -4.43 20.44
N GLY A 235 7.06 -4.05 21.61
CA GLY A 235 6.53 -3.02 22.50
C GLY A 235 5.21 -3.38 23.20
N VAL A 236 4.44 -4.32 22.64
CA VAL A 236 3.10 -4.67 23.09
C VAL A 236 3.08 -5.72 24.20
N GLU A 237 4.19 -6.45 24.42
CA GLU A 237 4.31 -7.42 25.50
C GLU A 237 4.11 -6.74 26.85
N GLY A 238 2.94 -6.94 27.46
CA GLY A 238 2.60 -6.36 28.76
C GLY A 238 2.13 -4.90 28.69
N TRP A 239 1.93 -4.33 27.50
CA TRP A 239 1.38 -2.99 27.34
C TRP A 239 -0.02 -2.87 27.98
N ARG A 240 -0.23 -1.77 28.72
CA ARG A 240 -1.53 -1.45 29.30
C ARG A 240 -2.08 -0.14 28.73
N PRO A 241 -3.41 -0.01 28.61
CA PRO A 241 -4.03 1.25 28.21
C PRO A 241 -3.60 2.41 29.11
N GLY A 242 -3.23 3.53 28.48
CA GLY A 242 -2.68 4.71 29.17
C GLY A 242 -1.15 4.77 29.20
N GLU A 243 -0.45 3.71 28.76
CA GLU A 243 1.01 3.69 28.65
C GLU A 243 1.47 3.97 27.21
N TYR A 244 2.64 4.58 27.07
CA TYR A 244 3.35 4.66 25.79
C TYR A 244 4.10 3.36 25.51
N LEU A 245 4.19 2.99 24.24
CA LEU A 245 5.06 1.89 23.81
C LEU A 245 6.52 2.34 23.78
N GLN A 246 7.41 1.49 24.30
CA GLN A 246 8.84 1.81 24.40
C GLN A 246 9.63 1.05 23.33
N PHE A 247 10.17 1.81 22.37
CA PHE A 247 11.08 1.30 21.33
C PHE A 247 12.41 2.04 21.46
N LEU A 248 13.19 1.63 22.44
CA LEU A 248 14.52 2.20 22.69
C LEU A 248 15.50 1.70 21.61
N PRO A 249 16.40 2.56 21.10
CA PRO A 249 17.48 2.11 20.23
C PRO A 249 18.47 1.24 21.02
N VAL A 250 18.64 -0.02 20.62
CA VAL A 250 19.54 -0.99 21.26
C VAL A 250 20.31 -1.74 20.17
N ASP A 251 21.63 -1.81 20.29
CA ASP A 251 22.50 -2.52 19.34
C ASP A 251 22.08 -3.99 19.20
N GLY A 252 22.01 -4.50 17.96
CA GLY A 252 21.62 -5.89 17.70
C GLY A 252 20.14 -6.19 17.92
N GLN A 253 19.29 -5.20 18.17
CA GLN A 253 17.85 -5.35 18.34
C GLN A 253 17.07 -4.89 17.11
N LEU A 254 15.95 -5.56 16.86
CA LEU A 254 14.92 -5.15 15.91
C LEU A 254 13.71 -4.62 16.69
N ASN A 255 13.38 -3.34 16.52
CA ASN A 255 12.16 -2.73 17.04
C ASN A 255 11.04 -2.90 16.00
N LEU A 256 10.09 -3.80 16.25
CA LEU A 256 9.02 -4.15 15.31
C LEU A 256 7.69 -3.49 15.67
N MET A 257 7.23 -2.58 14.82
CA MET A 257 6.02 -1.78 15.02
C MET A 257 4.93 -2.24 14.04
N LYS A 258 4.01 -3.09 14.52
CA LYS A 258 2.87 -3.60 13.72
C LYS A 258 1.66 -2.69 13.80
N LEU A 259 1.54 -1.76 12.86
CA LEU A 259 0.53 -0.69 12.94
C LEU A 259 -0.92 -1.20 12.79
N HIS A 260 -1.11 -2.30 12.07
CA HIS A 260 -2.44 -2.87 11.83
C HIS A 260 -2.77 -4.06 12.75
N GLY A 261 -1.96 -4.30 13.78
CA GLY A 261 -2.12 -5.47 14.66
C GLY A 261 -1.36 -6.70 14.16
N SER A 262 -1.63 -7.85 14.75
CA SER A 262 -0.90 -9.10 14.50
C SER A 262 -1.80 -10.32 14.69
N LEU A 263 -1.48 -11.42 14.02
CA LEU A 263 -2.22 -12.69 14.15
C LEU A 263 -2.13 -13.30 15.56
N ASP A 264 -1.06 -12.98 16.28
CA ASP A 264 -0.75 -13.52 17.61
C ASP A 264 -1.19 -12.56 18.74
N TRP A 265 -1.88 -11.46 18.42
CA TRP A 265 -2.37 -10.50 19.41
C TRP A 265 -3.82 -10.79 19.76
N GLN A 266 -4.17 -10.77 21.03
CA GLN A 266 -5.57 -10.88 21.48
C GLN A 266 -5.90 -9.77 22.48
N PRO A 267 -7.15 -9.26 22.51
CA PRO A 267 -7.57 -8.31 23.51
C PRO A 267 -7.53 -8.94 24.91
N SER A 268 -6.74 -8.34 25.80
CA SER A 268 -6.70 -8.67 27.22
C SER A 268 -7.81 -7.92 27.95
N VAL A 269 -8.77 -8.66 28.50
CA VAL A 269 -9.86 -8.11 29.33
C VAL A 269 -9.60 -8.48 30.78
N SER A 270 -9.56 -7.50 31.67
CA SER A 270 -9.51 -7.78 33.11
C SER A 270 -10.80 -8.52 33.53
N PRO A 271 -10.71 -9.73 34.11
CA PRO A 271 -11.89 -10.50 34.51
C PRO A 271 -12.72 -9.81 35.59
N ASP A 272 -12.13 -8.90 36.37
CA ASP A 272 -12.77 -8.19 37.49
C ASP A 272 -13.29 -6.79 37.11
N ALA A 273 -13.35 -6.46 35.82
CA ALA A 273 -13.85 -5.19 35.32
C ALA A 273 -15.37 -5.03 35.55
N PRO A 274 -15.83 -4.15 36.45
CA PRO A 274 -17.26 -4.03 36.78
C PRO A 274 -18.07 -3.42 35.62
N HIS A 275 -17.44 -2.63 34.74
CA HIS A 275 -18.10 -1.96 33.62
C HIS A 275 -17.20 -1.91 32.38
N SER A 276 -17.70 -2.42 31.25
CA SER A 276 -16.98 -2.45 29.96
C SER A 276 -16.59 -1.06 29.45
N GLN A 277 -17.35 -0.01 29.78
CA GLN A 277 -17.05 1.38 29.41
C GLN A 277 -15.89 1.99 30.20
N LEU A 278 -15.54 1.42 31.36
CA LEU A 278 -14.51 1.94 32.26
C LEU A 278 -13.28 1.03 32.32
N SER A 279 -13.26 -0.03 31.50
CA SER A 279 -12.24 -1.06 31.53
C SER A 279 -11.62 -1.18 30.14
N PRO A 280 -10.59 -0.36 29.86
CA PRO A 280 -9.94 -0.38 28.56
C PRO A 280 -9.24 -1.73 28.36
N ARG A 281 -9.17 -2.17 27.11
CA ARG A 281 -8.64 -3.49 26.75
C ARG A 281 -7.15 -3.37 26.44
N GLY A 282 -6.34 -4.13 27.16
CA GLY A 282 -4.93 -4.31 26.82
C GLY A 282 -4.76 -5.29 25.66
N ILE A 283 -3.51 -5.61 25.32
CA ILE A 283 -3.16 -6.66 24.37
C ILE A 283 -2.36 -7.74 25.11
N ARG A 284 -2.65 -9.00 24.81
CA ARG A 284 -1.80 -10.14 25.16
C ARG A 284 -1.28 -10.76 23.87
N VAL A 285 -0.02 -11.18 23.89
CA VAL A 285 0.57 -11.97 22.81
C VAL A 285 0.40 -13.44 23.16
N VAL A 286 -0.19 -14.22 22.25
CA VAL A 286 -0.41 -15.66 22.41
C VAL A 286 0.21 -16.37 21.22
N PRO A 287 0.84 -17.55 21.39
CA PRO A 287 1.26 -18.34 20.24
C PRO A 287 0.08 -18.54 19.30
N PRO A 288 0.28 -18.46 17.97
CA PRO A 288 -0.73 -18.86 16.99
C PRO A 288 -0.88 -20.39 17.00
N GLU A 289 -1.17 -20.99 18.16
CA GLU A 289 -1.33 -22.43 18.32
C GLU A 289 -2.80 -22.82 18.49
N ALA A 290 -3.13 -23.85 17.71
CA ALA A 290 -4.32 -24.68 17.68
C ALA A 290 -5.55 -24.08 16.98
N SER A 291 -6.11 -24.92 16.12
CA SER A 291 -7.20 -24.72 15.16
C SER A 291 -8.33 -23.78 15.62
N PRO A 292 -9.11 -23.21 14.67
CA PRO A 292 -10.36 -22.50 14.98
C PRO A 292 -11.32 -23.29 15.90
N GLU A 293 -11.13 -24.60 16.02
CA GLU A 293 -11.88 -25.52 16.89
C GLU A 293 -11.53 -25.37 18.39
N THR A 294 -10.33 -24.89 18.71
CA THR A 294 -9.88 -24.61 20.08
C THR A 294 -10.19 -23.19 20.55
N TRP A 295 -10.51 -22.28 19.62
CA TRP A 295 -11.03 -20.98 20.00
C TRP A 295 -12.40 -21.21 20.61
N GLY A 296 -12.57 -20.85 21.89
CA GLY A 296 -13.89 -20.81 22.46
C GLY A 296 -14.76 -19.93 21.57
N HIS A 297 -16.07 -20.14 21.54
CA HIS A 297 -17.02 -19.26 20.84
C HIS A 297 -17.08 -17.83 21.44
N GLN A 298 -15.99 -17.35 22.06
CA GLN A 298 -15.86 -16.06 22.69
C GLN A 298 -14.88 -15.20 21.89
N ARG A 299 -15.33 -13.98 21.59
CA ARG A 299 -14.58 -12.92 20.89
C ARG A 299 -13.22 -12.55 21.49
N ARG A 300 -12.86 -13.06 22.68
CA ARG A 300 -11.57 -12.84 23.35
C ARG A 300 -10.43 -13.64 22.73
N ASP A 301 -10.76 -14.67 21.96
CA ASP A 301 -9.77 -15.58 21.37
C ASP A 301 -9.44 -15.22 19.90
N LEU A 302 -10.08 -14.19 19.35
CA LEU A 302 -9.83 -13.70 17.99
C LEU A 302 -8.61 -12.77 17.94
N PRO A 303 -7.85 -12.76 16.82
CA PRO A 303 -6.74 -11.87 16.64
C PRO A 303 -7.17 -10.40 16.66
N TRP A 304 -6.34 -9.54 17.26
CA TRP A 304 -6.49 -8.10 17.22
C TRP A 304 -5.87 -7.55 15.94
N ILE A 305 -6.73 -7.24 14.98
CA ILE A 305 -6.37 -6.53 13.74
C ILE A 305 -7.18 -5.24 13.61
N VAL A 306 -6.53 -4.22 13.07
CA VAL A 306 -7.08 -2.89 12.83
C VAL A 306 -7.35 -2.74 11.34
N VAL A 307 -8.63 -2.58 10.96
CA VAL A 307 -9.01 -2.47 9.55
C VAL A 307 -9.91 -1.26 9.28
N GLY A 308 -9.60 -0.52 8.21
CA GLY A 308 -10.36 0.64 7.79
C GLY A 308 -10.14 1.91 8.64
N ASP A 309 -10.54 3.05 8.08
CA ASP A 309 -10.11 4.38 8.56
C ASP A 309 -10.60 4.72 9.97
N ARG A 310 -11.79 4.27 10.35
CA ARG A 310 -12.34 4.54 11.70
C ARG A 310 -11.57 3.82 12.79
N GLU A 311 -11.17 2.58 12.55
CA GLU A 311 -10.47 1.77 13.54
C GLU A 311 -9.00 2.19 13.68
N LYS A 312 -8.41 2.72 12.59
CA LYS A 312 -7.07 3.34 12.62
C LYS A 312 -6.99 4.57 13.53
N LEU A 313 -8.14 5.20 13.82
CA LEU A 313 -8.25 6.33 14.75
C LEU A 313 -8.94 5.94 16.07
N ALA A 314 -9.25 4.64 16.28
CA ALA A 314 -9.87 4.19 17.51
C ALA A 314 -8.91 4.36 18.70
N THR A 315 -9.47 4.82 19.82
CA THR A 315 -8.75 4.97 21.10
C THR A 315 -8.63 3.67 21.88
N ASP A 316 -9.37 2.63 21.48
CA ASP A 316 -9.32 1.31 22.08
C ASP A 316 -8.15 0.51 21.50
N GLY A 317 -7.32 -0.07 22.37
CA GLY A 317 -6.11 -0.80 21.98
C GLY A 317 -4.90 0.10 21.71
N PRO A 318 -3.80 -0.47 21.19
CA PRO A 318 -2.52 0.23 21.07
C PRO A 318 -2.37 1.09 19.81
N THR A 319 -3.41 1.26 18.99
CA THR A 319 -3.30 1.85 17.64
C THR A 319 -2.70 3.26 17.64
N LEU A 320 -3.20 4.17 18.49
CA LEU A 320 -2.70 5.54 18.55
C LEU A 320 -1.26 5.61 19.07
N VAL A 321 -0.92 4.81 20.08
CA VAL A 321 0.43 4.77 20.64
C VAL A 321 1.44 4.09 19.70
N LEU A 322 0.99 3.12 18.88
CA LEU A 322 1.77 2.55 17.78
C LEU A 322 2.03 3.58 16.68
N ASN A 323 1.02 4.36 16.28
CA ASN A 323 1.21 5.42 15.29
C ASN A 323 2.21 6.48 15.77
N PHE A 324 2.11 6.87 17.05
CA PHE A 324 3.09 7.75 17.68
C PHE A 324 4.50 7.14 17.67
N ALA A 325 4.64 5.88 18.07
CA ALA A 325 5.92 5.17 18.07
C ALA A 325 6.56 5.10 16.68
N ALA A 326 5.77 4.80 15.63
CA ALA A 326 6.25 4.79 14.25
C ALA A 326 6.71 6.16 13.76
N ARG A 327 5.97 7.23 14.08
CA ARG A 327 6.41 8.61 13.81
C ARG A 327 7.72 8.92 14.52
N SER A 328 7.86 8.54 15.79
CA SER A 328 9.11 8.70 16.54
C SER A 328 10.27 7.91 15.94
N ALA A 329 10.03 6.70 15.43
CA ALA A 329 11.04 5.90 14.72
C ALA A 329 11.51 6.60 13.44
N LEU A 330 10.59 7.09 12.61
CA LEU A 330 10.95 7.84 11.41
C LEU A 330 11.75 9.09 11.74
N LEU A 331 11.38 9.84 12.78
CA LEU A 331 12.13 11.03 13.19
C LEU A 331 13.57 10.75 13.61
N ARG A 332 13.90 9.53 14.05
CA ARG A 332 15.28 9.10 14.32
C ARG A 332 16.07 8.73 13.06
N ALA A 333 15.38 8.47 11.95
CA ALA A 333 15.99 8.01 10.71
C ALA A 333 16.20 9.16 9.72
N THR A 334 17.32 9.09 9.00
CA THR A 334 17.63 9.95 7.84
C THR A 334 17.32 9.22 6.53
N HIS A 335 17.19 7.90 6.55
CA HIS A 335 16.83 7.09 5.40
C HIS A 335 15.64 6.16 5.70
N LEU A 336 14.71 6.02 4.75
CA LEU A 336 13.60 5.07 4.84
C LEU A 336 13.68 4.09 3.67
N ALA A 337 13.85 2.80 3.97
CA ALA A 337 13.74 1.72 3.00
C ALA A 337 12.31 1.16 3.01
N VAL A 338 11.61 1.22 1.87
CA VAL A 338 10.22 0.77 1.73
C VAL A 338 10.19 -0.49 0.87
N ALA A 339 9.66 -1.61 1.39
CA ALA A 339 9.54 -2.87 0.65
C ALA A 339 8.09 -3.34 0.56
N GLY A 340 7.62 -3.61 -0.66
CA GLY A 340 6.35 -4.28 -0.89
C GLY A 340 5.12 -3.51 -0.39
N TYR A 341 5.20 -2.18 -0.34
CA TYR A 341 4.10 -1.30 0.05
C TYR A 341 3.50 -0.61 -1.18
N SER A 342 2.20 -0.82 -1.41
CA SER A 342 1.48 -0.29 -2.58
C SER A 342 1.16 1.20 -2.52
N PHE A 343 1.44 1.87 -1.40
CA PHE A 343 1.01 3.25 -1.14
C PHE A 343 -0.51 3.46 -1.13
N SER A 344 -1.29 2.43 -0.81
CA SER A 344 -2.75 2.54 -0.70
C SER A 344 -3.24 3.09 0.64
N ASP A 345 -2.39 3.18 1.67
CA ASP A 345 -2.77 3.70 2.98
C ASP A 345 -2.49 5.20 3.11
N VAL A 346 -3.56 5.99 3.12
CA VAL A 346 -3.48 7.46 3.19
C VAL A 346 -2.81 7.98 4.47
N HIS A 347 -2.94 7.26 5.59
CA HIS A 347 -2.35 7.69 6.86
C HIS A 347 -0.85 7.44 6.90
N ILE A 348 -0.39 6.32 6.33
CA ILE A 348 1.03 6.02 6.17
C ILE A 348 1.67 6.96 5.15
N ASN A 349 0.98 7.24 4.05
CA ASN A 349 1.43 8.21 3.04
C ASN A 349 1.58 9.62 3.63
N ALA A 350 0.62 10.05 4.48
CA ALA A 350 0.73 11.32 5.19
C ALA A 350 1.94 11.35 6.14
N MET A 351 2.20 10.25 6.85
CA MET A 351 3.38 10.10 7.72
C MET A 351 4.69 10.23 6.93
N ILE A 352 4.79 9.54 5.79
CA ILE A 352 5.95 9.61 4.88
C ILE A 352 6.15 11.02 4.34
N ARG A 353 5.06 11.65 3.86
CA ARG A 353 5.07 13.02 3.33
C ARG A 353 5.60 14.01 4.37
N ASP A 354 5.05 13.97 5.58
CA ASP A 354 5.44 14.90 6.65
C ASP A 354 6.90 14.68 7.06
N TRP A 355 7.35 13.42 7.09
CA TRP A 355 8.74 13.07 7.37
C TRP A 355 9.69 13.58 6.28
N LEU A 356 9.45 13.28 5.00
CA LEU A 356 10.26 13.80 3.88
C LEU A 356 10.24 15.33 3.81
N GLY A 357 9.08 15.95 4.03
CA GLY A 357 8.93 17.41 3.99
C GLY A 357 9.63 18.14 5.15
N GLY A 358 9.83 17.46 6.28
CA GLY A 358 10.40 18.07 7.49
C GLY A 358 11.92 18.30 7.46
N ASP A 359 12.67 17.59 6.59
CA ASP A 359 14.13 17.74 6.49
C ASP A 359 14.61 17.34 5.08
N SER A 360 15.35 18.22 4.42
CA SER A 360 15.89 18.00 3.07
C SER A 360 16.97 16.92 2.98
N ALA A 361 17.61 16.55 4.09
CA ALA A 361 18.59 15.47 4.15
C ALA A 361 17.95 14.08 4.12
N ARG A 362 16.63 13.97 4.36
CA ARG A 362 15.93 12.69 4.40
C ARG A 362 15.78 12.10 3.02
N THR A 363 16.08 10.81 2.89
CA THR A 363 16.02 10.08 1.61
C THR A 363 15.24 8.78 1.73
N MET A 364 14.75 8.27 0.61
CA MET A 364 13.93 7.07 0.56
C MET A 364 14.37 6.15 -0.58
N SER A 365 14.46 4.86 -0.30
CA SER A 365 14.54 3.81 -1.31
C SER A 365 13.24 3.01 -1.32
N ILE A 366 12.78 2.58 -2.50
CA ILE A 366 11.49 1.92 -2.66
C ILE A 366 11.66 0.68 -3.52
N LEU A 367 11.32 -0.49 -2.98
CA LEU A 367 11.31 -1.76 -3.69
C LEU A 367 9.88 -2.13 -4.07
N ASP A 368 9.63 -2.16 -5.37
CA ASP A 368 8.34 -2.50 -5.97
C ASP A 368 8.58 -3.47 -7.14
N PRO A 369 7.74 -4.52 -7.33
CA PRO A 369 7.86 -5.40 -8.48
C PRO A 369 7.77 -4.68 -9.82
N HIS A 370 7.03 -3.57 -9.90
CA HIS A 370 6.88 -2.77 -11.10
C HIS A 370 6.66 -1.29 -10.77
N TRP A 371 7.66 -0.46 -11.05
CA TRP A 371 7.57 0.98 -10.80
C TRP A 371 7.02 1.72 -12.03
N PRO A 372 6.01 2.61 -11.87
CA PRO A 372 5.45 3.37 -12.98
C PRO A 372 6.50 4.23 -13.69
N ARG A 373 6.69 3.99 -14.99
CA ARG A 373 7.46 4.85 -15.90
C ARG A 373 6.47 5.77 -16.61
N GLN A 374 6.51 7.05 -16.30
CA GLN A 374 5.66 8.03 -16.97
C GLN A 374 6.51 9.24 -17.34
N ARG A 375 6.28 9.74 -18.57
CA ARG A 375 6.88 10.99 -19.04
C ARG A 375 6.28 12.21 -18.34
N PHE A 376 5.06 12.09 -17.84
CA PHE A 376 4.41 13.12 -17.03
C PHE A 376 3.67 12.43 -15.89
N TYR A 377 4.09 12.70 -14.66
CA TYR A 377 3.38 12.23 -13.48
C TYR A 377 2.23 13.17 -13.18
N ASP A 378 1.00 12.66 -13.20
CA ASP A 378 -0.15 13.38 -12.64
C ASP A 378 -0.13 13.19 -11.11
N THR A 379 0.25 14.25 -10.40
CA THR A 379 0.32 14.25 -8.93
C THR A 379 -1.03 14.03 -8.25
N SER A 380 -2.14 14.11 -9.00
CA SER A 380 -3.49 13.87 -8.48
C SER A 380 -3.94 12.41 -8.59
N GLU A 381 -3.24 11.57 -9.36
CA GLU A 381 -3.65 10.18 -9.62
C GLU A 381 -3.21 9.21 -8.53
N ASP A 382 -1.93 9.21 -8.14
CA ASP A 382 -1.42 8.36 -7.06
C ASP A 382 -0.21 8.94 -6.29
N PHE A 383 0.05 8.39 -5.11
CA PHE A 383 1.11 8.88 -4.22
C PHE A 383 2.52 8.64 -4.78
N ARG A 384 2.71 7.59 -5.58
CA ARG A 384 4.01 7.29 -6.22
C ARG A 384 4.36 8.38 -7.23
N SER A 385 3.39 8.80 -8.05
CA SER A 385 3.52 9.89 -9.02
C SER A 385 3.86 11.20 -8.32
N ALA A 386 3.21 11.50 -7.20
CA ALA A 386 3.53 12.66 -6.37
C ALA A 386 4.96 12.61 -5.80
N LEU A 387 5.40 11.45 -5.28
CA LEU A 387 6.79 11.26 -4.80
C LEU A 387 7.81 11.50 -5.91
N MET A 388 7.60 10.95 -7.09
CA MET A 388 8.53 11.11 -8.21
C MET A 388 8.56 12.53 -8.73
N ALA A 389 7.40 13.16 -8.89
CA ALA A 389 7.28 14.54 -9.36
C ALA A 389 7.98 15.55 -8.44
N GLU A 390 7.96 15.33 -7.12
CA GLU A 390 8.54 16.26 -6.14
C GLU A 390 9.97 15.89 -5.75
N TYR A 391 10.26 14.61 -5.52
CA TYR A 391 11.50 14.13 -4.90
C TYR A 391 12.36 13.24 -5.79
N GLY A 392 11.87 12.84 -6.97
CA GLY A 392 12.63 12.05 -7.94
C GLY A 392 13.53 12.87 -8.86
N ARG A 393 13.33 14.19 -8.93
CA ARG A 393 14.05 15.08 -9.86
C ARG A 393 15.55 15.09 -9.59
N ARG A 394 16.33 14.97 -10.67
CA ARG A 394 17.80 15.05 -10.66
C ARG A 394 18.34 16.36 -11.22
N PHE A 395 17.47 17.23 -11.72
CA PHE A 395 17.84 18.54 -12.25
C PHE A 395 16.88 19.62 -11.77
N ASP A 396 17.40 20.82 -11.47
CA ASP A 396 16.58 21.99 -11.19
C ASP A 396 16.02 22.61 -12.49
N GLY A 397 15.14 23.61 -12.37
CA GLY A 397 14.58 24.32 -13.54
C GLY A 397 15.61 25.11 -14.37
N ARG A 398 16.88 25.12 -13.96
CA ARG A 398 18.02 25.71 -14.70
C ARG A 398 18.96 24.64 -15.27
N GLY A 399 18.59 23.36 -15.17
CA GLY A 399 19.38 22.23 -15.68
C GLY A 399 20.58 21.87 -14.80
N ARG A 400 20.68 22.37 -13.56
CA ARG A 400 21.75 21.98 -12.63
C ARG A 400 21.39 20.67 -11.94
N GLY A 401 22.34 19.76 -11.84
CA GLY A 401 22.19 18.52 -11.10
C GLY A 401 21.80 18.77 -9.64
N ILE A 402 20.73 18.13 -9.17
CA ILE A 402 20.30 18.10 -7.77
C ILE A 402 20.23 16.64 -7.30
N LEU A 403 20.46 16.45 -6.01
CA LEU A 403 20.34 15.12 -5.42
C LEU A 403 18.86 14.75 -5.32
N ALA A 404 18.46 13.73 -6.08
CA ALA A 404 17.15 13.11 -5.89
C ALA A 404 17.03 12.61 -4.45
N ARG A 405 15.81 12.55 -3.92
CA ARG A 405 15.57 12.08 -2.55
C ARG A 405 14.82 10.76 -2.51
N VAL A 406 14.31 10.29 -3.65
CA VAL A 406 13.64 9.00 -3.81
C VAL A 406 14.39 8.17 -4.86
N GLN A 407 14.67 6.92 -4.52
CA GLN A 407 15.33 5.95 -5.40
C GLN A 407 14.48 4.67 -5.49
N PRO A 408 13.69 4.51 -6.57
CA PRO A 408 13.01 3.26 -6.81
C PRO A 408 13.99 2.16 -7.25
N VAL A 409 13.66 0.92 -6.88
CA VAL A 409 14.35 -0.32 -7.22
C VAL A 409 13.26 -1.30 -7.65
N GLU A 410 13.37 -1.85 -8.85
CA GLU A 410 12.45 -2.89 -9.30
C GLU A 410 12.93 -4.28 -8.87
N GLY A 411 12.00 -5.08 -8.34
CA GLY A 411 12.25 -6.47 -7.91
C GLY A 411 11.30 -6.91 -6.80
N THR A 412 11.45 -8.16 -6.37
CA THR A 412 10.78 -8.67 -5.16
C THR A 412 11.67 -8.48 -3.93
N THR A 413 11.06 -8.57 -2.75
CA THR A 413 11.79 -8.50 -1.47
C THR A 413 12.78 -9.64 -1.36
N GLY A 414 12.39 -10.83 -1.81
CA GLY A 414 13.21 -12.03 -1.90
C GLY A 414 14.55 -11.79 -2.61
N ASP A 415 14.51 -11.10 -3.75
CA ASP A 415 15.67 -10.93 -4.61
C ASP A 415 16.54 -9.72 -4.25
N ARG A 416 15.93 -8.63 -3.79
CA ARG A 416 16.60 -7.31 -3.76
C ARG A 416 16.52 -6.56 -2.43
N LEU A 417 16.12 -7.19 -1.33
CA LEU A 417 16.09 -6.52 -0.02
C LEU A 417 17.47 -5.95 0.40
N GLY A 418 18.56 -6.69 0.17
CA GLY A 418 19.91 -6.20 0.50
C GLY A 418 20.32 -4.95 -0.29
N GLU A 419 19.93 -4.89 -1.56
CA GLU A 419 20.15 -3.70 -2.38
C GLU A 419 19.27 -2.54 -1.92
N LEU A 420 17.99 -2.78 -1.62
CA LEU A 420 17.10 -1.76 -1.11
C LEU A 420 17.70 -1.07 0.14
N LEU A 421 18.17 -1.85 1.12
CA LEU A 421 18.68 -1.35 2.40
C LEU A 421 19.99 -0.54 2.23
N SER A 422 20.82 -0.89 1.25
CA SER A 422 22.08 -0.21 0.96
C SER A 422 21.96 0.91 -0.08
N SER A 423 20.90 0.89 -0.90
CA SER A 423 20.68 1.87 -1.96
C SER A 423 20.44 3.26 -1.39
N ARG A 424 21.04 4.25 -2.04
CA ARG A 424 20.81 5.67 -1.75
C ARG A 424 20.54 6.40 -3.05
N PRO A 425 19.68 7.43 -3.03
CA PRO A 425 19.65 8.37 -4.13
C PRO A 425 21.05 8.95 -4.37
N SER A 426 21.43 9.06 -5.63
CA SER A 426 22.72 9.62 -6.05
C SER A 426 22.51 10.77 -7.02
N LEU A 427 23.53 11.63 -7.13
CA LEU A 427 23.57 12.62 -8.20
C LEU A 427 23.62 11.91 -9.55
N ALA A 428 23.01 12.53 -10.56
CA ALA A 428 23.26 12.13 -11.93
C ALA A 428 24.77 12.19 -12.22
N PRO A 429 25.33 11.24 -12.99
CA PRO A 429 26.73 11.29 -13.37
C PRO A 429 27.02 12.57 -14.15
N ASP A 430 28.21 13.12 -13.97
CA ASP A 430 28.72 14.27 -14.71
C ASP A 430 30.03 13.87 -15.41
N PRO A 431 30.07 13.80 -16.76
CA PRO A 431 28.95 14.08 -17.67
C PRO A 431 27.89 12.97 -17.67
N ILE A 432 26.61 13.34 -17.88
CA ILE A 432 25.51 12.37 -18.06
C ILE A 432 25.46 11.80 -19.48
N VAL A 433 26.08 12.49 -20.43
CA VAL A 433 26.19 12.08 -21.84
C VAL A 433 27.60 12.39 -22.34
N THR A 434 28.20 11.45 -23.05
CA THR A 434 29.40 11.73 -23.85
C THR A 434 29.04 11.64 -25.33
N VAL A 435 29.59 12.56 -26.13
CA VAL A 435 29.34 12.60 -27.58
C VAL A 435 30.68 12.69 -28.30
N ALA A 436 30.93 11.77 -29.22
CA ALA A 436 32.01 11.86 -30.19
C ALA A 436 31.44 12.16 -31.57
N VAL A 437 32.00 13.17 -32.25
CA VAL A 437 31.53 13.62 -33.56
C VAL A 437 32.63 13.42 -34.60
N THR A 438 32.29 12.76 -35.71
CA THR A 438 33.20 12.54 -36.85
C THR A 438 32.50 12.99 -38.12
N GLN A 439 33.09 13.94 -38.85
CA GLN A 439 32.57 14.42 -40.13
C GLN A 439 33.35 13.80 -41.28
N ASN A 440 32.63 13.12 -42.18
CA ASN A 440 33.14 12.53 -43.41
C ASN A 440 32.48 13.20 -44.63
N GLU A 441 32.96 12.90 -45.85
CA GLU A 441 32.38 13.44 -47.10
C GLU A 441 30.89 13.10 -47.28
N ASP A 442 30.46 11.94 -46.78
CA ASP A 442 29.11 11.42 -46.98
C ASP A 442 28.15 11.63 -45.80
N SER A 443 28.64 12.00 -44.60
CA SER A 443 27.79 12.17 -43.41
C SER A 443 28.53 12.81 -42.22
N VAL A 444 27.77 13.32 -41.25
CA VAL A 444 28.24 13.60 -39.89
C VAL A 444 27.78 12.49 -38.96
N ARG A 445 28.73 11.77 -38.35
CA ARG A 445 28.47 10.69 -37.39
C ARG A 445 28.52 11.23 -35.97
N PHE A 446 27.50 10.91 -35.17
CA PHE A 446 27.47 11.12 -33.73
C PHE A 446 27.47 9.76 -33.01
N ASP A 447 28.50 9.48 -32.23
CA ASP A 447 28.51 8.38 -31.27
C ASP A 447 28.14 8.96 -29.91
N VAL A 448 26.91 8.72 -29.47
CA VAL A 448 26.35 9.26 -28.23
C VAL A 448 26.30 8.15 -27.19
N THR A 449 26.97 8.30 -26.05
CA THR A 449 26.87 7.37 -24.91
C THR A 449 26.04 8.01 -23.80
N TRP A 450 24.98 7.33 -23.39
CA TRP A 450 24.16 7.74 -22.25
C TRP A 450 24.70 7.14 -20.95
N LEU A 451 25.05 7.97 -19.97
CA LEU A 451 25.60 7.54 -18.68
C LEU A 451 24.59 7.63 -17.52
N GLY A 452 23.43 8.27 -17.73
CA GLY A 452 22.33 8.36 -16.77
C GLY A 452 21.54 7.07 -16.55
N LEU A 453 20.38 7.15 -15.91
CA LEU A 453 19.50 5.99 -15.75
C LEU A 453 18.94 5.55 -17.09
N ALA A 454 18.71 4.24 -17.28
CA ALA A 454 18.17 3.72 -18.53
C ALA A 454 16.88 4.45 -18.93
N LEU A 455 16.87 4.98 -20.16
CA LEU A 455 15.77 5.73 -20.73
C LEU A 455 14.80 4.81 -21.49
N THR A 456 13.54 5.20 -21.49
CA THR A 456 12.45 4.66 -22.30
C THR A 456 11.76 5.79 -23.05
N GLU A 457 11.11 5.50 -24.18
CA GLU A 457 10.46 6.52 -25.03
C GLU A 457 11.42 7.66 -25.43
N VAL A 458 12.65 7.28 -25.78
CA VAL A 458 13.76 8.21 -25.96
C VAL A 458 13.58 9.00 -27.23
N SER A 459 13.80 10.30 -27.13
CA SER A 459 13.84 11.26 -28.21
C SER A 459 15.25 11.85 -28.28
N LEU A 460 15.86 11.79 -29.46
CA LEU A 460 17.15 12.38 -29.77
C LEU A 460 16.95 13.36 -30.93
N THR A 461 17.28 14.63 -30.72
CA THR A 461 17.20 15.66 -31.76
C THR A 461 18.52 16.41 -31.90
N VAL A 462 18.85 16.78 -33.13
CA VAL A 462 19.99 17.64 -33.45
C VAL A 462 19.46 18.92 -34.10
N ARG A 463 19.97 20.07 -33.65
CA ARG A 463 19.54 21.40 -34.11
C ARG A 463 20.76 22.22 -34.51
N PRO A 464 20.73 22.94 -35.64
CA PRO A 464 21.76 23.91 -35.95
C PRO A 464 21.78 25.03 -34.91
N LEU A 465 22.97 25.46 -34.47
CA LEU A 465 23.14 26.73 -33.76
C LEU A 465 22.95 27.88 -34.77
N THR A 466 21.71 28.23 -35.10
CA THR A 466 21.42 29.36 -36.01
C THR A 466 21.31 30.68 -35.24
N GLU A 467 21.77 31.76 -35.88
CA GLU A 467 21.88 33.11 -35.31
C GLU A 467 20.54 33.65 -34.76
N PRO A 468 20.57 34.45 -33.68
CA PRO A 468 19.39 35.09 -33.11
C PRO A 468 18.77 36.07 -34.13
N GLY A 469 17.74 35.62 -34.86
CA GLY A 469 17.06 36.48 -35.84
C GLY A 469 15.97 35.85 -36.71
N SER A 470 15.75 34.53 -36.70
CA SER A 470 14.64 33.94 -37.45
C SER A 470 13.32 34.09 -36.68
N ASN A 471 12.53 35.11 -37.05
CA ASN A 471 11.21 35.42 -36.48
C ASN A 471 10.10 34.38 -36.79
N TYR A 472 10.46 33.19 -37.26
CA TYR A 472 9.54 32.07 -37.42
C TYR A 472 9.89 31.04 -36.34
N GLY A 473 9.07 30.96 -35.29
CA GLY A 473 9.29 30.16 -34.08
C GLY A 473 9.30 28.63 -34.25
N PHE A 474 9.88 28.11 -35.32
CA PHE A 474 10.04 26.68 -35.59
C PHE A 474 11.53 26.38 -35.75
N SER A 475 12.11 25.70 -34.75
CA SER A 475 13.49 25.20 -34.82
C SER A 475 13.57 24.11 -35.87
N ALA A 476 14.29 24.34 -36.97
CA ALA A 476 14.60 23.29 -37.93
C ALA A 476 15.45 22.20 -37.24
N THR A 477 14.95 20.97 -37.17
CA THR A 477 15.73 19.81 -36.71
C THR A 477 16.50 19.21 -37.87
N THR A 478 17.75 18.81 -37.64
CA THR A 478 18.53 18.03 -38.60
C THR A 478 18.02 16.58 -38.59
N PRO A 479 17.72 15.97 -39.74
CA PRO A 479 17.30 14.56 -39.79
C PRO A 479 18.43 13.64 -39.35
N LEU A 480 18.06 12.62 -38.56
CA LEU A 480 18.98 11.60 -38.05
C LEU A 480 18.63 10.23 -38.64
N PHE A 481 19.67 9.43 -38.90
CA PHE A 481 19.58 8.09 -39.48
C PHE A 481 20.35 7.08 -38.62
N ASP A 482 19.86 5.84 -38.56
CA ASP A 482 20.44 4.73 -37.78
C ASP A 482 21.51 3.93 -38.54
N ALA A 483 21.56 4.07 -39.86
CA ALA A 483 22.52 3.40 -40.72
C ALA A 483 22.86 4.23 -41.97
N LEU A 484 24.00 3.89 -42.59
CA LEU A 484 24.39 4.38 -43.91
C LEU A 484 23.97 3.38 -45.01
N PRO A 485 23.77 3.84 -46.27
CA PRO A 485 23.86 5.22 -46.74
C PRO A 485 22.62 6.05 -46.39
N ILE A 486 22.80 7.36 -46.21
CA ILE A 486 21.68 8.30 -46.01
C ILE A 486 20.82 8.31 -47.31
N PRO A 487 19.49 8.15 -47.23
CA PRO A 487 18.62 8.16 -48.40
C PRO A 487 18.78 9.42 -49.27
N ALA A 488 18.95 9.25 -50.58
CA ALA A 488 19.24 10.36 -51.49
C ALA A 488 18.09 11.40 -51.62
N GLU A 489 16.86 11.03 -51.24
CA GLU A 489 15.68 11.91 -51.34
C GLU A 489 15.45 12.79 -50.09
N THR A 490 16.23 12.60 -49.02
CA THR A 490 16.10 13.43 -47.81
C THR A 490 16.89 14.72 -47.92
N SER A 491 16.41 15.65 -48.74
CA SER A 491 16.90 17.03 -48.68
C SER A 491 16.50 17.66 -47.34
N SER A 492 17.41 18.39 -46.70
CA SER A 492 17.21 19.14 -45.44
C SER A 492 16.04 20.16 -45.45
N ARG A 493 15.37 20.34 -46.59
CA ARG A 493 14.18 21.18 -46.77
C ARG A 493 12.90 20.33 -46.77
N GLY A 494 12.40 19.94 -45.60
CA GLY A 494 10.99 19.53 -45.50
C GLY A 494 10.61 18.46 -44.47
N LEU A 495 11.56 17.84 -43.76
CA LEU A 495 11.22 16.89 -42.71
C LEU A 495 11.01 17.61 -41.38
N TRP A 496 9.79 18.06 -41.15
CA TRP A 496 9.35 18.60 -39.86
C TRP A 496 9.34 17.46 -38.83
N GLY A 497 10.10 17.59 -37.72
CA GLY A 497 10.06 16.64 -36.60
C GLY A 497 10.98 15.41 -36.73
N SER A 498 12.07 15.50 -37.49
CA SER A 498 12.99 14.40 -37.80
C SER A 498 13.99 14.06 -36.66
N GLY A 499 13.50 13.98 -35.42
CA GLY A 499 14.26 13.36 -34.33
C GLY A 499 14.34 11.85 -34.50
N MET A 500 15.35 11.22 -33.89
CA MET A 500 15.35 9.78 -33.71
C MET A 500 14.54 9.44 -32.47
N SER A 501 13.55 8.55 -32.60
CA SER A 501 12.88 7.94 -31.46
C SER A 501 13.40 6.53 -31.22
N ARG A 502 13.63 6.16 -29.96
CA ARG A 502 13.94 4.78 -29.55
C ARG A 502 13.05 4.37 -28.38
N GLU A 503 12.66 3.10 -28.36
CA GLU A 503 11.88 2.56 -27.25
C GLU A 503 12.71 2.50 -25.96
N PHE A 504 14.00 2.18 -26.06
CA PHE A 504 14.90 1.99 -24.93
C PHE A 504 16.34 2.44 -25.23
N TRP A 505 17.01 3.02 -24.24
CA TRP A 505 18.43 3.35 -24.26
C TRP A 505 19.05 3.05 -22.88
N GLY A 506 19.83 1.98 -22.81
CA GLY A 506 20.43 1.52 -21.54
C GLY A 506 21.58 2.42 -21.04
N THR A 507 21.81 2.40 -19.74
CA THR A 507 22.97 3.04 -19.10
C THR A 507 24.28 2.48 -19.66
N GLY A 508 25.20 3.37 -20.02
CA GLY A 508 26.50 3.05 -20.61
C GLY A 508 26.45 2.63 -22.09
N VAL A 509 25.28 2.62 -22.73
CA VAL A 509 25.13 2.19 -24.12
C VAL A 509 25.42 3.35 -25.07
N THR A 510 26.28 3.10 -26.06
CA THR A 510 26.52 4.03 -27.17
C THR A 510 25.53 3.78 -28.30
N VAL A 511 24.87 4.84 -28.76
CA VAL A 511 24.04 4.86 -29.96
C VAL A 511 24.76 5.70 -31.01
N THR A 512 24.99 5.11 -32.17
CA THR A 512 25.51 5.80 -33.34
C THR A 512 24.36 6.30 -34.20
N VAL A 513 24.39 7.58 -34.56
CA VAL A 513 23.48 8.19 -35.54
C VAL A 513 24.24 9.00 -36.56
N TYR A 514 23.63 9.14 -37.74
CA TYR A 514 24.19 9.86 -38.87
C TYR A 514 23.30 11.03 -39.23
N ALA A 515 23.89 12.18 -39.52
CA ALA A 515 23.24 13.33 -40.11
C ALA A 515 23.81 13.62 -41.51
N PRO A 516 23.07 14.33 -42.37
CA PRO A 516 23.54 14.68 -43.71
C PRO A 516 24.89 15.41 -43.70
N PRO A 517 25.72 15.24 -44.74
CA PRO A 517 27.05 15.85 -44.82
C PRO A 517 27.00 17.39 -44.79
N GLU A 518 25.89 18.00 -45.19
CA GLU A 518 25.64 19.45 -45.09
C GLU A 518 25.36 19.97 -43.67
N THR A 519 25.34 19.10 -42.66
CA THR A 519 25.15 19.50 -41.26
C THR A 519 26.33 20.37 -40.79
N VAL A 520 26.03 21.64 -40.46
CA VAL A 520 27.04 22.61 -39.99
C VAL A 520 27.23 22.45 -38.49
N LEU A 521 28.46 22.11 -38.07
CA LEU A 521 28.89 22.08 -36.67
C LEU A 521 29.36 23.48 -36.21
N PRO A 522 29.23 23.84 -34.93
CA PRO A 522 28.62 23.04 -33.86
C PRO A 522 27.09 22.99 -33.96
N VAL A 523 26.51 21.93 -33.39
CA VAL A 523 25.06 21.74 -33.28
C VAL A 523 24.66 21.60 -31.81
N GLU A 524 23.41 21.90 -31.50
CA GLU A 524 22.78 21.55 -30.23
C GLU A 524 22.17 20.15 -30.36
N LEU A 525 22.52 19.28 -29.42
CA LEU A 525 21.99 17.92 -29.31
C LEU A 525 21.12 17.86 -28.05
N ASP A 526 19.90 17.37 -28.20
CA ASP A 526 18.90 17.23 -27.14
C ASP A 526 18.48 15.75 -27.05
N ILE A 527 18.63 15.15 -25.87
CA ILE A 527 18.22 13.80 -25.53
C ILE A 527 17.23 13.89 -24.39
N ASP A 528 16.07 13.27 -24.53
CA ASP A 528 15.10 13.20 -23.44
C ASP A 528 14.37 11.86 -23.45
N GLY A 529 13.99 11.37 -22.27
CA GLY A 529 13.24 10.13 -22.13
C GLY A 529 12.72 9.91 -20.72
N SER A 530 11.95 8.86 -20.55
CA SER A 530 11.38 8.44 -19.27
C SER A 530 12.30 7.43 -18.59
N THR A 531 12.58 7.61 -17.31
CA THR A 531 13.33 6.65 -16.47
C THR A 531 12.46 6.15 -15.32
N ILE A 532 12.99 5.22 -14.54
CA ILE A 532 12.38 4.84 -13.27
C ILE A 532 12.32 6.01 -12.26
N ALA A 533 13.18 7.02 -12.43
CA ALA A 533 13.21 8.23 -11.62
C ALA A 533 12.33 9.37 -12.20
N GLY A 534 11.61 9.13 -13.30
CA GLY A 534 10.88 10.14 -14.06
C GLY A 534 11.63 10.62 -15.30
N VAL A 535 11.27 11.79 -15.83
CA VAL A 535 11.92 12.32 -17.04
C VAL A 535 13.36 12.70 -16.73
N GLU A 536 14.27 12.19 -17.55
CA GLU A 536 15.67 12.57 -17.56
C GLU A 536 16.05 12.99 -18.97
N GLY A 537 16.90 14.00 -19.08
CA GLY A 537 17.32 14.52 -20.38
C GLY A 537 18.58 15.36 -20.28
N TRP A 538 19.20 15.55 -21.43
CA TRP A 538 20.43 16.31 -21.58
C TRP A 538 20.35 17.14 -22.86
N ARG A 539 20.74 18.41 -22.74
CA ARG A 539 20.91 19.31 -23.88
C ARG A 539 22.30 19.90 -23.84
N GLY A 540 23.04 19.80 -24.94
CA GLY A 540 24.39 20.36 -25.02
C GLY A 540 24.84 20.69 -26.42
N THR A 541 25.81 21.59 -26.51
CA THR A 541 26.47 21.94 -27.77
C THR A 541 27.59 20.95 -28.07
N VAL A 542 27.60 20.39 -29.27
CA VAL A 542 28.61 19.45 -29.75
C VAL A 542 29.20 19.94 -31.06
N GLY A 543 30.53 19.88 -31.16
CA GLY A 543 31.29 20.29 -32.34
C GLY A 543 32.26 19.20 -32.78
N ALA A 544 32.93 19.41 -33.91
CA ALA A 544 34.06 18.56 -34.31
C ALA A 544 35.19 18.72 -33.29
N ALA A 545 35.80 17.59 -32.90
CA ALA A 545 36.95 17.55 -32.01
C ALA A 545 38.20 18.20 -32.63
#